data_AF-A0A921I1G3-F1
#
_entry.id   AF-A0A921I1G3-F1
#
_cell.length_a   1.000
_cell.length_b   1.000
_cell.length_c   1.000
_cell.angle_alpha   90.00
_cell.angle_beta   90.00
_cell.angle_gamma   90.00
#
_symmetry.space_group_name_H-M   'P 1'
#
loop_
_entity.id
_entity.type
_entity.pdbx_description
1 polymer ?
#
loop_
_entity_poly.entity_id
_entity_poly.type
_entity_poly.pdbx_seq_one_letter_code
_entity_poly.pdbx_strand_id
1 'polypeptide(L)'
;SFSIRSKEGEGTVTKAVFVLDSIDRMPLGDMTATIHTLVTCHEEMDFYYRYDCDGRGFVLDTREMKEILGNVPPGLPEVSGFIKEYLETNHREADGGNVL
;
A
#
# COMPACT_ATOMS: atom_id res chain seq x y z
N SER A 1 0.73 20.42 0.32
CA SER A 1 -0.66 20.85 0.60
C SER A 1 -1.39 19.79 1.39
N PHE A 2 -2.49 20.12 2.07
CA PHE A 2 -3.26 19.18 2.89
C PHE A 2 -4.76 19.42 2.71
N SER A 3 -5.57 18.35 2.68
CA SER A 3 -7.02 18.43 2.61
C SER A 3 -7.70 17.19 3.19
N ILE A 4 -8.85 17.38 3.83
CA ILE A 4 -9.76 16.32 4.27
C ILE A 4 -11.14 16.59 3.68
N ARG A 5 -11.79 15.55 3.14
CA ARG A 5 -13.19 15.58 2.71
C ARG A 5 -13.91 14.41 3.37
N SER A 6 -14.96 14.67 4.14
CA SER A 6 -15.71 13.66 4.89
C SER A 6 -17.19 14.00 4.87
N LYS A 7 -18.03 12.97 4.75
CA LYS A 7 -19.48 13.06 4.87
C LYS A 7 -20.01 11.81 5.55
N GLU A 8 -20.92 12.00 6.50
CA GLU A 8 -21.52 10.90 7.26
C GLU A 8 -22.16 9.88 6.31
N GLY A 9 -21.81 8.60 6.49
CA GLY A 9 -22.25 7.50 5.63
C GLY A 9 -21.51 7.33 4.29
N GLU A 10 -20.65 8.26 3.88
CA GLU A 10 -19.89 8.19 2.61
C GLU A 10 -18.39 7.93 2.79
N GLY A 11 -17.88 8.08 4.02
CA GLY A 11 -16.48 7.86 4.36
C GLY A 11 -15.64 9.15 4.37
N THR A 12 -14.32 8.99 4.40
CA THR A 12 -13.37 10.09 4.52
C THR A 12 -12.21 9.93 3.56
N VAL A 13 -11.88 11.02 2.85
CA VAL A 13 -10.70 11.12 1.98
C VAL A 13 -9.74 12.13 2.58
N THR A 14 -8.53 11.69 2.89
CA THR A 14 -7.43 12.54 3.32
C THR A 14 -6.37 12.63 2.22
N LYS A 15 -5.75 13.81 2.08
CA LYS A 15 -4.62 14.04 1.17
C LYS A 15 -3.60 14.93 1.85
N ALA A 16 -2.36 14.47 1.88
CA ALA A 16 -1.20 15.27 2.26
C ALA A 16 -0.16 15.19 1.14
N VAL A 17 0.46 16.31 0.82
CA VAL A 17 1.55 16.43 -0.16
C VAL A 17 2.71 17.13 0.54
N PHE A 18 3.83 16.42 0.62
CA PHE A 18 5.09 16.88 1.21
C PHE A 18 6.09 17.19 0.10
N VAL A 19 6.96 18.16 0.34
CA VAL A 19 8.08 18.47 -0.59
C VAL A 19 9.26 17.59 -0.21
N LEU A 20 10.02 17.11 -1.20
CA LEU A 20 11.14 16.18 -0.98
C LEU A 20 12.41 16.85 -0.44
N ASP A 21 12.52 18.18 -0.53
CA ASP A 21 13.73 18.97 -0.30
C ASP A 21 13.81 19.67 1.08
N SER A 22 13.01 19.21 2.06
CA SER A 22 13.05 19.74 3.43
C SER A 22 13.92 18.89 4.36
N ILE A 23 14.78 19.55 5.16
CA ILE A 23 15.63 18.90 6.18
C ILE A 23 14.77 18.21 7.26
N ASP A 24 13.59 18.75 7.55
CA ASP A 24 12.68 18.22 8.58
C ASP A 24 11.73 17.12 8.04
N ARG A 25 11.95 16.63 6.81
CA ARG A 25 11.12 15.56 6.24
C ARG A 25 11.46 14.24 6.93
N MET A 26 10.53 13.76 7.77
CA MET A 26 10.60 12.39 8.25
C MET A 26 10.54 11.41 7.07
N PRO A 27 11.34 10.33 7.09
CA PRO A 27 11.25 9.28 6.08
C PRO A 27 9.84 8.67 6.09
N LEU A 28 9.41 8.15 4.94
CA LEU A 28 8.08 7.56 4.80
C LEU A 28 7.89 6.33 5.72
N GLY A 29 9.00 5.64 6.02
CA GLY A 29 9.01 4.40 6.79
C GLY A 29 8.75 3.17 5.92
N ASP A 30 8.52 2.03 6.58
CA ASP A 30 8.30 0.75 5.90
C ASP A 30 6.83 0.60 5.47
N MET A 31 6.52 1.11 4.27
CA MET A 31 5.19 0.98 3.70
C MET A 31 4.86 -0.46 3.30
N THR A 32 5.86 -1.27 2.94
CA THR A 32 5.64 -2.69 2.62
C THR A 32 5.11 -3.45 3.83
N ALA A 33 5.78 -3.33 4.98
CA ALA A 33 5.32 -3.94 6.23
C ALA A 33 3.96 -3.40 6.67
N THR A 34 3.73 -2.09 6.48
CA THR A 34 2.45 -1.45 6.83
C THR A 34 1.29 -2.03 6.00
N ILE A 35 1.42 -2.06 4.67
CA ILE A 35 0.39 -2.58 3.78
C ILE A 35 0.21 -4.10 3.96
N HIS A 36 1.31 -4.84 4.11
CA HIS A 36 1.26 -6.28 4.40
C HIS A 36 0.47 -6.59 5.67
N THR A 37 0.72 -5.84 6.75
CA THR A 37 -0.01 -5.98 8.02
C THR A 37 -1.48 -5.65 7.84
N LEU A 38 -1.82 -4.57 7.14
CA LEU A 38 -3.21 -4.18 6.90
C LEU A 38 -3.97 -5.28 6.15
N VAL A 39 -3.40 -5.78 5.06
CA VAL A 39 -4.03 -6.81 4.21
C VAL A 39 -4.19 -8.15 4.94
N THR A 40 -3.22 -8.54 5.76
CA THR A 40 -3.23 -9.86 6.43
C THR A 40 -3.96 -9.86 7.77
N CYS A 41 -4.08 -8.72 8.44
CA CYS A 41 -4.79 -8.62 9.73
C CYS A 41 -6.23 -8.11 9.61
N HIS A 42 -6.66 -7.58 8.46
CA HIS A 42 -8.01 -7.06 8.24
C HIS A 42 -8.60 -7.60 6.93
N GLU A 43 -8.78 -8.92 6.86
CA GLU A 43 -9.23 -9.63 5.65
C GLU A 43 -10.63 -9.21 5.17
N GLU A 44 -11.46 -8.70 6.08
CA GLU A 44 -12.80 -8.17 5.81
C GLU A 44 -12.79 -6.83 5.06
N MET A 45 -11.66 -6.13 5.07
CA MET A 45 -11.51 -4.85 4.36
C MET A 45 -10.93 -5.07 2.96
N ASP A 46 -11.24 -4.12 2.08
CA ASP A 46 -10.62 -4.04 0.77
C ASP A 46 -9.58 -2.92 0.75
N PHE A 47 -8.36 -3.25 0.32
CA PHE A 47 -7.26 -2.32 0.19
C PHE A 47 -6.92 -2.12 -1.27
N TYR A 48 -6.85 -0.84 -1.66
CA TYR A 48 -6.27 -0.39 -2.90
C TYR A 48 -5.02 0.42 -2.57
N TYR A 49 -3.85 -0.16 -2.86
CA TYR A 49 -2.57 0.47 -2.65
C TYR A 49 -1.92 0.76 -4.00
N ARG A 50 -1.54 2.02 -4.23
CA ARG A 50 -0.80 2.43 -5.43
C ARG A 50 0.49 3.10 -5.00
N TYR A 51 1.59 2.59 -5.53
CA TYR A 51 2.91 3.19 -5.39
C TYR A 51 3.39 3.67 -6.75
N ASP A 52 3.90 4.90 -6.82
CA ASP A 52 4.43 5.51 -8.03
C ASP A 52 5.67 6.35 -7.69
N CYS A 53 6.76 6.10 -8.41
CA CYS A 53 8.04 6.80 -8.31
C CYS A 53 8.54 7.08 -9.73
N ASP A 54 8.63 8.37 -10.08
CA ASP A 54 9.09 8.85 -11.40
C ASP A 54 8.41 8.14 -12.60
N GLY A 55 7.10 7.89 -12.49
CA GLY A 55 6.29 7.26 -13.52
C GLY A 55 6.45 5.73 -13.63
N ARG A 56 7.20 5.11 -12.72
CA ARG A 56 7.24 3.65 -12.52
C ARG A 56 6.53 3.32 -11.23
N GLY A 57 5.69 2.30 -11.26
CA GLY A 57 4.85 2.01 -10.11
C GLY A 57 4.09 0.72 -10.26
N PHE A 58 3.39 0.36 -9.20
CA PHE A 58 2.56 -0.83 -9.15
C PHE A 58 1.32 -0.58 -8.30
N VAL A 59 0.36 -1.48 -8.44
CA VAL A 59 -0.90 -1.46 -7.70
C VAL A 59 -1.10 -2.83 -7.05
N LEU A 60 -1.47 -2.82 -5.77
CA LEU A 60 -2.05 -3.96 -5.08
C LEU A 60 -3.54 -3.65 -4.85
N ASP A 61 -4.42 -4.48 -5.41
CA ASP A 61 -5.86 -4.44 -5.18
C ASP A 61 -6.30 -5.77 -4.59
N THR A 62 -6.74 -5.76 -3.32
CA THR A 62 -7.16 -7.01 -2.66
C THR A 62 -8.43 -7.60 -3.24
N ARG A 63 -9.23 -6.82 -3.98
CA ARG A 63 -10.45 -7.33 -4.64
C ARG A 63 -10.06 -8.25 -5.79
N GLU A 64 -9.11 -7.84 -6.62
CA GLU A 64 -8.56 -8.67 -7.71
C GLU A 64 -7.90 -9.93 -7.15
N MET A 65 -7.17 -9.81 -6.04
CA MET A 65 -6.58 -10.98 -5.37
C MET A 65 -7.65 -11.94 -4.85
N LYS A 66 -8.72 -11.44 -4.21
CA LYS A 66 -9.84 -12.27 -3.72
C LYS A 66 -10.54 -13.00 -4.87
N GLU A 67 -10.68 -12.36 -6.03
CA GLU A 67 -11.22 -13.00 -7.24
C GLU A 67 -10.35 -14.17 -7.74
N ILE A 68 -9.02 -14.03 -7.68
CA ILE A 68 -8.07 -15.07 -8.10
C ILE A 68 -7.97 -16.20 -7.07
N LEU A 69 -7.88 -15.86 -5.79
CA LEU A 69 -7.66 -16.81 -4.68
C LEU A 69 -8.96 -17.51 -4.23
N GLY A 70 -10.13 -16.94 -4.51
CA GLY A 70 -11.41 -17.46 -4.07
C GLY A 70 -11.52 -17.48 -2.54
N ASN A 71 -11.70 -18.67 -1.96
CA ASN A 71 -11.88 -18.85 -0.51
C ASN A 71 -10.57 -19.00 0.27
N VAL A 72 -9.42 -18.77 -0.35
CA VAL A 72 -8.12 -18.90 0.30
C VAL A 72 -7.81 -17.59 1.05
N PRO A 73 -7.67 -17.60 2.40
CA PRO A 73 -7.48 -16.37 3.16
C PRO A 73 -6.07 -15.78 2.98
N PRO A 74 -5.94 -14.44 2.87
CA PRO A 74 -4.65 -13.75 2.77
C PRO A 74 -3.68 -14.02 3.93
N GLY A 75 -4.21 -14.31 5.12
CA GLY A 75 -3.41 -14.60 6.31
C GLY A 75 -2.72 -15.97 6.31
N LEU A 76 -3.03 -16.87 5.36
CA LEU A 76 -2.29 -18.13 5.25
C LEU A 76 -0.80 -17.85 5.02
N PRO A 77 0.13 -18.60 5.67
CA PRO A 77 1.56 -18.30 5.58
C PRO A 77 2.10 -18.19 4.15
N GLU A 78 1.62 -19.04 3.24
CA GLU A 78 2.04 -19.05 1.84
C GLU A 78 1.55 -17.81 1.09
N VAL A 79 0.29 -17.41 1.29
CA VAL A 79 -0.30 -16.22 0.65
C VAL A 79 0.28 -14.95 1.25
N SER A 80 0.39 -14.89 2.57
CA SER A 80 1.03 -13.78 3.30
C SER A 80 2.48 -13.59 2.87
N GLY A 81 3.23 -14.68 2.71
CA GLY A 81 4.59 -14.66 2.17
C GLY A 81 4.65 -14.10 0.75
N PHE A 82 3.76 -14.58 -0.12
CA PHE A 82 3.65 -14.09 -1.49
C PHE A 82 3.33 -12.58 -1.55
N ILE A 83 2.37 -12.09 -0.74
CA ILE A 83 2.00 -10.67 -0.68
C ILE A 83 3.21 -9.83 -0.28
N LYS A 84 3.95 -10.28 0.73
CA LYS A 84 5.14 -9.59 1.21
C LYS A 84 6.21 -9.51 0.10
N GLU A 85 6.53 -10.63 -0.53
CA GLU A 85 7.53 -10.70 -1.61
C GLU A 85 7.11 -9.85 -2.82
N TYR A 86 5.81 -9.87 -3.17
CA TYR A 86 5.25 -9.04 -4.22
C TYR A 86 5.47 -7.55 -3.90
N LEU A 87 5.13 -7.10 -2.70
CA LEU A 87 5.31 -5.71 -2.28
C LEU A 87 6.80 -5.31 -2.31
N GLU A 88 7.69 -6.11 -1.71
CA GLU A 88 9.13 -5.83 -1.65
C GLU A 88 9.77 -5.75 -3.05
N THR A 89 9.43 -6.69 -3.93
CA THR A 89 9.98 -6.75 -5.28
C THR A 89 9.51 -5.56 -6.12
N ASN A 90 8.21 -5.28 -6.15
CA ASN A 90 7.67 -4.20 -6.96
C ASN A 90 8.06 -2.81 -6.43
N HIS A 91 8.22 -2.63 -5.11
CA HIS A 91 8.80 -1.39 -4.56
C HIS A 91 10.21 -1.17 -5.10
N ARG A 92 11.08 -2.17 -4.96
CA ARG A 92 12.48 -2.10 -5.41
C ARG A 92 12.59 -1.85 -6.92
N GLU A 93 11.69 -2.41 -7.73
CA GLU A 93 11.65 -2.16 -9.17
C GLU A 93 11.19 -0.73 -9.51
N ALA A 94 10.20 -0.21 -8.78
CA ALA A 94 9.67 1.13 -9.00
C ALA A 94 10.66 2.24 -8.59
N ASP A 95 11.26 2.14 -7.41
CA ASP A 95 12.18 3.16 -6.87
C ASP A 95 13.67 2.90 -7.21
N GLY A 96 14.00 1.73 -7.75
CA GLY A 96 15.37 1.33 -8.06
C GLY A 96 16.24 1.08 -6.83
N GLY A 97 15.63 0.82 -5.67
CA GLY A 97 16.28 0.72 -4.36
C GLY A 97 16.50 2.06 -3.66
N ASN A 98 16.03 3.18 -4.24
CA ASN A 98 16.12 4.48 -3.60
C ASN A 98 14.98 4.64 -2.60
N VAL A 99 15.30 4.58 -1.30
CA VAL A 99 14.31 4.79 -0.24
C VAL A 99 13.94 6.28 -0.19
N LEU A 100 12.66 6.58 -0.47
CA LEU A 100 12.08 7.92 -0.29
C LEU A 100 11.89 8.28 1.20
#